data_AF-A0A534C7N8-F1
#
_entry.id   AF-A0A534C7N8-F1
#
_cell.length_a   1.000
_cell.length_b   1.000
_cell.length_c   1.000
_cell.angle_alpha   90.00
_cell.angle_beta   90.00
_cell.angle_gamma   90.00
#
_symmetry.space_group_name_H-M   'P 1'
#
loop_
_entity.id
_entity.type
_entity.pdbx_description
1 polymer ?
#
loop_
_entity_poly.entity_id
_entity_poly.type
_entity_poly.pdbx_seq_one_letter_code
_entity_poly.pdbx_strand_id
1 'polypeptide(L)'
;MATRTHCRSKGPRRERRSLAAGAACALALLAQMAAPAFAGPREQAKRIYDRIAGVPPAPAVLDQMAAKTAANDLVGAAAIATDAPTFYSVTLKNLVTPWTNRDQTVFAPLNDYSATVIGMVRDDVPFNT
;
A
#
# COMPACT_ATOMS: atom_id res chain seq x y z
N MET A 1 2.46 -83.23 16.07
CA MET A 1 2.00 -82.07 15.27
C MET A 1 1.99 -80.86 16.21
N ALA A 2 3.10 -80.11 16.27
CA ALA A 2 3.31 -79.06 17.27
C ALA A 2 3.06 -77.67 16.63
N THR A 3 2.00 -76.99 17.07
CA THR A 3 1.62 -75.66 16.59
C THR A 3 2.45 -74.58 17.29
N ARG A 4 3.23 -73.82 16.51
CA ARG A 4 3.95 -72.61 16.95
C ARG A 4 2.98 -71.51 17.36
N THR A 5 3.06 -71.05 18.60
CA THR A 5 2.35 -69.87 19.10
C THR A 5 3.04 -68.60 18.59
N HIS A 6 2.31 -67.74 17.88
CA HIS A 6 2.79 -66.46 17.35
C HIS A 6 2.56 -65.36 18.40
N CYS A 7 3.61 -64.81 19.00
CA CYS A 7 3.51 -63.62 19.85
C CYS A 7 3.65 -62.37 18.97
N ARG A 8 2.57 -61.59 18.81
CA ARG A 8 2.54 -60.38 17.98
C ARG A 8 2.73 -59.14 18.86
N SER A 9 3.87 -58.47 18.77
CA SER A 9 4.12 -57.22 19.50
C SER A 9 3.24 -56.08 18.95
N LYS A 10 2.55 -55.36 19.84
CA LYS A 10 1.75 -54.17 19.47
C LYS A 10 2.68 -52.96 19.39
N GLY A 11 3.07 -52.57 18.17
CA GLY A 11 3.87 -51.38 17.90
C GLY A 11 3.11 -50.04 18.01
N PRO A 12 3.84 -48.90 17.96
CA PRO A 12 3.52 -47.57 18.54
C PRO A 12 2.51 -46.72 17.74
N ARG A 13 1.51 -47.35 17.11
CA ARG A 13 0.57 -46.67 16.20
C ARG A 13 -0.33 -45.62 16.87
N ARG A 14 -0.46 -45.64 18.20
CA ARG A 14 -1.34 -44.72 18.95
C ARG A 14 -0.70 -43.35 19.18
N GLU A 15 0.59 -43.30 19.50
CA GLU A 15 1.33 -42.04 19.77
C GLU A 15 1.54 -41.20 18.51
N ARG A 16 1.82 -41.86 17.37
CA ARG A 16 1.98 -41.18 16.08
C ARG A 16 0.69 -40.49 15.59
N ARG A 17 -0.49 -41.01 15.98
CA ARG A 17 -1.79 -40.41 15.63
C ARG A 17 -2.09 -39.17 16.47
N SER A 18 -1.72 -39.17 17.75
CA SER A 18 -1.88 -38.01 18.65
C SER A 18 -0.98 -36.84 18.23
N LEU A 19 0.26 -37.12 17.83
CA LEU A 19 1.20 -36.12 17.31
C LEU A 19 0.74 -35.53 15.97
N ALA A 20 0.22 -36.37 15.06
CA ALA A 20 -0.30 -35.90 13.76
C ALA A 20 -1.56 -35.04 13.91
N ALA A 21 -2.47 -35.40 14.83
CA ALA A 21 -3.66 -34.60 15.11
C ALA A 21 -3.34 -33.24 15.75
N GLY A 22 -2.37 -33.22 16.68
CA GLY A 22 -1.88 -31.97 17.28
C GLY A 22 -1.20 -31.04 16.26
N ALA A 23 -0.39 -31.61 15.36
CA ALA A 23 0.25 -30.85 14.28
C ALA A 23 -0.77 -30.26 13.29
N ALA A 24 -1.81 -31.02 12.92
CA ALA A 24 -2.86 -30.55 12.01
C ALA A 24 -3.69 -29.41 12.62
N CYS A 25 -4.04 -29.48 13.90
CA CYS A 25 -4.72 -28.39 14.60
C CYS A 25 -3.83 -27.14 14.71
N ALA A 26 -2.54 -27.30 15.02
CA ALA A 26 -1.60 -26.18 15.09
C ALA A 26 -1.44 -25.46 13.74
N LEU A 27 -1.36 -26.20 12.63
CA LEU A 27 -1.33 -25.66 11.28
C LEU A 27 -2.64 -24.94 10.91
N ALA A 28 -3.80 -25.45 11.34
CA ALA A 28 -5.10 -24.81 11.11
C ALA A 28 -5.29 -23.51 11.93
N LEU A 29 -4.70 -23.42 13.12
CA LEU A 29 -4.68 -22.19 13.93
C LEU A 29 -3.73 -21.13 13.34
N LEU A 30 -2.57 -21.53 12.82
CA LEU A 30 -1.63 -20.62 12.17
C LEU A 30 -2.18 -20.05 10.85
N ALA A 31 -2.98 -20.83 10.10
CA ALA A 31 -3.62 -20.36 8.88
C ALA A 31 -4.67 -19.26 9.09
N GLN A 32 -5.21 -19.12 10.30
CA GLN A 32 -6.20 -18.08 10.64
C GLN A 32 -5.59 -16.70 10.93
N MET A 33 -4.27 -16.60 11.04
CA MET A 33 -3.60 -15.31 11.30
C MET A 33 -3.35 -14.48 10.05
N ALA A 34 -3.66 -14.99 8.85
CA ALA A 34 -3.54 -14.27 7.60
C ALA A 34 -4.81 -13.44 7.29
N ALA A 35 -5.22 -12.56 8.20
CA ALA A 35 -6.27 -11.59 7.91
C ALA A 35 -5.70 -10.46 7.03
N PRO A 36 -6.30 -10.12 5.88
CA PRO A 36 -5.89 -8.95 5.12
C PRO A 36 -6.15 -7.69 5.96
N ALA A 37 -5.13 -6.83 6.08
CA ALA A 37 -5.28 -5.52 6.70
C ALA A 37 -6.14 -4.62 5.79
N PHE A 38 -7.46 -4.62 6.01
CA PHE A 38 -8.38 -3.77 5.26
C PHE A 38 -8.15 -2.30 5.67
N ALA A 39 -7.70 -1.49 4.72
CA ALA A 39 -7.76 -0.05 4.88
C ALA A 39 -9.22 0.37 4.78
N GLY A 40 -9.77 1.04 5.79
CA GLY A 40 -11.03 1.75 5.58
C GLY A 40 -10.84 2.89 4.57
N PRO A 41 -11.93 3.47 4.06
CA PRO A 41 -11.86 4.59 3.11
C PRO A 41 -11.06 5.78 3.64
N ARG A 42 -11.09 6.01 4.96
CA ARG A 42 -10.35 7.08 5.61
C ARG A 42 -8.84 6.83 5.62
N GLU A 43 -8.41 5.60 5.91
CA GLU A 43 -7.00 5.20 5.91
C GLU A 43 -6.42 5.19 4.49
N GLN A 44 -7.24 4.83 3.50
CA GLN A 44 -6.86 4.90 2.10
C GLN A 44 -6.76 6.35 1.62
N ALA A 45 -7.74 7.21 1.95
CA ALA A 45 -7.69 8.64 1.68
C ALA A 45 -6.44 9.30 2.29
N LYS A 46 -6.13 8.99 3.55
CA LYS A 46 -4.93 9.50 4.22
C LYS A 46 -3.67 9.07 3.47
N ARG A 47 -3.57 7.80 3.06
CA ARG A 47 -2.43 7.32 2.28
C ARG A 47 -2.29 8.06 0.95
N ILE A 48 -3.38 8.30 0.24
CA ILE A 48 -3.35 9.08 -1.01
C ILE A 48 -2.81 10.49 -0.73
N TYR A 49 -3.35 11.19 0.28
CA TYR A 49 -2.93 12.54 0.61
C TYR A 49 -1.46 12.62 1.01
N ASP A 50 -1.00 11.73 1.89
CA ASP A 50 0.39 11.70 2.35
C ASP A 50 1.37 11.48 1.19
N ARG A 51 0.96 10.76 0.14
CA ARG A 51 1.80 10.48 -1.05
C ARG A 51 1.84 11.64 -2.04
N ILE A 52 0.75 12.40 -2.17
CA ILE A 52 0.63 13.51 -3.12
C ILE A 52 1.12 14.82 -2.49
N ALA A 53 0.67 15.12 -1.28
CA ALA A 53 0.96 16.37 -0.59
C ALA A 53 2.24 16.31 0.26
N GLY A 54 2.64 15.12 0.74
CA GLY A 54 3.83 14.96 1.59
C GLY A 54 3.74 15.61 2.98
N VAL A 55 2.54 16.06 3.37
CA VAL A 55 2.23 16.69 4.65
C VAL A 55 0.94 16.08 5.22
N PRO A 56 0.71 16.11 6.54
CA PRO A 56 -0.52 15.60 7.11
C PRO A 56 -1.74 16.41 6.62
N PRO A 57 -2.87 15.76 6.28
CA PRO A 57 -4.09 16.45 5.88
C PRO A 57 -4.76 17.16 7.05
N ALA A 58 -5.42 18.28 6.77
CA ALA A 58 -6.39 18.85 7.70
C ALA A 58 -7.58 17.88 7.87
N PRO A 59 -8.22 17.82 9.05
CA PRO A 59 -9.32 16.88 9.30
C PRO A 59 -10.47 16.99 8.27
N ALA A 60 -10.87 18.21 7.92
CA ALA A 60 -11.95 18.46 6.96
C ALA A 60 -11.60 17.96 5.54
N VAL A 61 -10.34 18.13 5.11
CA VAL A 61 -9.87 17.65 3.80
C VAL A 61 -9.86 16.11 3.78
N LEU A 62 -9.42 15.50 4.89
CA LEU A 62 -9.45 14.04 5.03
C LEU A 62 -10.87 13.49 5.01
N ASP A 63 -11.84 14.18 5.63
CA ASP A 63 -13.25 13.79 5.59
C ASP A 63 -13.80 13.82 4.15
N GLN A 64 -13.49 14.87 3.40
CA GLN A 64 -13.88 14.99 1.98
C GLN A 64 -13.28 13.88 1.12
N MET A 65 -11.98 13.61 1.28
CA MET A 65 -11.31 12.54 0.54
C MET A 65 -11.80 11.14 0.95
N ALA A 66 -12.14 10.94 2.23
CA ALA A 66 -12.70 9.68 2.71
C ALA A 66 -14.07 9.41 2.08
N ALA A 67 -14.91 10.44 1.92
CA ALA A 67 -16.18 10.33 1.22
C ALA A 67 -15.99 9.95 -0.26
N LYS A 68 -15.03 10.58 -0.94
CA LYS A 68 -14.65 10.23 -2.33
C LYS A 68 -14.17 8.79 -2.45
N THR A 69 -13.31 8.36 -1.54
CA THR A 69 -12.77 7.00 -1.51
C THR A 69 -13.86 5.96 -1.20
N ALA A 70 -14.80 6.27 -0.30
CA ALA A 70 -15.95 5.42 0.00
C ALA A 70 -16.89 5.27 -1.22
N ALA A 71 -16.98 6.31 -2.06
CA ALA A 71 -17.69 6.28 -3.34
C ALA A 71 -16.87 5.64 -4.49
N ASN A 72 -15.69 5.06 -4.20
CA ASN A 72 -14.76 4.50 -5.17
C ASN A 72 -14.20 5.51 -6.20
N ASP A 73 -14.31 6.82 -5.91
CA ASP A 73 -13.75 7.92 -6.71
C ASP A 73 -12.34 8.27 -6.21
N LEU A 74 -11.38 7.39 -6.53
CA LEU A 74 -9.97 7.57 -6.11
C LEU A 74 -9.29 8.75 -6.81
N VAL A 75 -9.68 9.03 -8.06
CA VAL A 75 -9.14 10.15 -8.84
C VAL A 75 -9.63 11.47 -8.26
N GLY A 76 -10.91 11.58 -7.92
CA GLY A 76 -11.44 12.76 -7.22
C GLY A 76 -10.83 12.97 -5.85
N ALA A 77 -10.53 11.88 -5.10
CA ALA A 77 -9.77 11.99 -3.86
C ALA A 77 -8.35 12.54 -4.12
N ALA A 78 -7.65 12.01 -5.13
CA ALA A 78 -6.31 12.46 -5.51
C ALA A 78 -6.30 13.93 -5.96
N ALA A 79 -7.31 14.38 -6.71
CA ALA A 79 -7.46 15.77 -7.13
C ALA A 79 -7.59 16.73 -5.93
N ILE A 80 -8.32 16.35 -4.88
CA ILE A 80 -8.37 17.16 -3.65
C ILE A 80 -6.96 17.29 -3.02
N ALA A 81 -6.14 16.24 -3.09
CA ALA A 81 -4.79 16.28 -2.54
C ALA A 81 -3.84 17.19 -3.34
N THR A 82 -4.12 17.50 -4.61
CA THR A 82 -3.30 18.43 -5.41
C THR A 82 -3.50 19.89 -5.01
N ASP A 83 -4.57 20.20 -4.28
CA ASP A 83 -4.82 21.55 -3.75
C ASP A 83 -3.95 21.88 -2.51
N ALA A 84 -3.18 20.90 -2.02
CA ALA A 84 -2.27 21.12 -0.91
C ALA A 84 -1.21 22.18 -1.27
N PRO A 85 -0.83 23.08 -0.34
CA PRO A 85 0.13 24.16 -0.60
C PRO A 85 1.54 23.65 -0.98
N THR A 86 1.86 22.41 -0.60
CA THR A 86 3.13 21.73 -0.90
C THR A 86 3.16 21.04 -2.25
N PHE A 87 2.00 20.85 -2.91
CA PHE A 87 1.93 20.08 -4.15
C PHE A 87 2.81 20.69 -5.25
N TYR A 88 2.60 21.97 -5.58
CA TYR A 88 3.39 22.64 -6.63
C TYR A 88 4.84 22.93 -6.20
N SER A 89 5.04 23.32 -4.95
CA SER A 89 6.33 23.82 -4.44
C SER A 89 7.33 22.71 -4.10
N VAL A 90 6.84 21.52 -3.78
CA VAL A 90 7.64 20.36 -3.37
C VAL A 90 7.39 19.19 -4.31
N THR A 91 6.17 18.66 -4.35
CA THR A 91 5.90 17.38 -5.05
C THR A 91 6.15 17.50 -6.55
N LEU A 92 5.44 18.41 -7.23
CA LEU A 92 5.54 18.55 -8.68
C LEU A 92 6.91 19.08 -9.09
N LYS A 93 7.48 20.03 -8.32
CA LYS A 93 8.85 20.49 -8.54
C LYS A 93 9.83 19.31 -8.49
N ASN A 94 9.83 18.52 -7.42
CA ASN A 94 10.77 17.42 -7.25
C ASN A 94 10.54 16.29 -8.28
N LEU A 95 9.32 16.16 -8.81
CA LEU A 95 9.02 15.22 -9.89
C LEU A 95 9.71 15.63 -11.20
N VAL A 96 9.64 16.92 -11.55
CA VAL A 96 10.10 17.43 -12.85
C VAL A 96 11.58 17.81 -12.83
N THR A 97 12.10 18.32 -11.72
CA THR A 97 13.48 18.82 -11.62
C THR A 97 14.52 17.83 -12.19
N PRO A 98 14.50 16.51 -11.87
CA PRO A 98 15.46 15.55 -12.41
C PRO A 98 15.49 15.44 -13.94
N TRP A 99 14.40 15.74 -14.65
CA TRP A 99 14.33 15.65 -16.11
C TRP A 99 15.09 16.78 -16.81
N THR A 100 15.40 17.84 -16.06
CA THR A 100 15.88 19.12 -16.58
C THR A 100 17.33 19.41 -16.23
N ASN A 101 17.99 18.49 -15.51
CA ASN A 101 19.37 18.67 -15.08
C ASN A 101 20.23 17.42 -15.35
N ARG A 102 21.51 17.64 -15.62
CA ARG A 102 22.48 16.58 -15.97
C ARG A 102 22.59 15.52 -14.88
N ASP A 103 22.55 15.94 -13.62
CA ASP A 103 22.82 15.08 -12.47
C ASP A 103 21.57 14.28 -12.03
N GLN A 104 20.43 14.49 -12.70
CA GLN A 104 19.12 13.88 -12.39
C GLN A 104 18.72 14.00 -10.91
N THR A 105 19.12 15.10 -10.28
CA THR A 105 18.88 15.35 -8.85
C THR A 105 17.63 16.21 -8.64
N VAL A 106 16.97 16.03 -7.50
CA VAL A 106 15.84 16.88 -7.05
C VAL A 106 16.32 18.17 -6.39
N PHE A 107 17.60 18.27 -6.04
CA PHE A 107 18.18 19.38 -5.29
C PHE A 107 18.63 20.55 -6.17
N ALA A 108 18.39 20.49 -7.48
CA ALA A 108 18.69 21.61 -8.36
C ALA A 108 17.72 22.79 -8.11
N PRO A 109 18.17 24.04 -8.32
CA PRO A 109 17.28 25.21 -8.27
C PRO A 109 16.12 25.12 -9.26
N LEU A 110 15.04 25.86 -8.99
CA LEU A 110 13.93 26.01 -9.93
C LEU A 110 14.45 26.66 -11.23
N ASN A 111 14.22 26.00 -12.37
CA ASN A 111 14.62 26.46 -13.69
C ASN A 111 13.40 26.65 -14.60
N ASP A 112 13.61 27.33 -15.73
CA ASP A 112 12.53 27.72 -16.64
C ASP A 112 11.77 26.52 -17.23
N TYR A 113 12.46 25.39 -17.48
CA TYR A 113 11.81 24.18 -17.97
C TYR A 113 10.86 23.60 -16.92
N SER A 114 11.33 23.48 -15.68
CA SER A 114 10.52 22.98 -14.56
C SER A 114 9.34 23.92 -14.29
N ALA A 115 9.57 25.24 -14.34
CA ALA A 115 8.54 26.26 -14.18
C ALA A 115 7.48 26.18 -15.29
N THR A 116 7.87 25.87 -16.53
CA THR A 116 6.95 25.69 -17.65
C THR A 116 6.05 24.49 -17.44
N VAL A 117 6.61 23.32 -17.08
CA VAL A 117 5.81 22.12 -16.80
C VAL A 117 4.85 22.35 -15.63
N ILE A 118 5.32 23.00 -14.55
CA ILE A 118 4.49 23.36 -13.41
C ILE A 118 3.34 24.28 -13.84
N GLY A 119 3.61 25.28 -14.68
CA GLY A 119 2.60 26.18 -15.24
C GLY A 119 1.57 25.44 -16.10
N MET A 120 2.01 24.54 -16.98
CA MET A 120 1.12 23.72 -17.80
C MET A 120 0.19 22.84 -16.97
N VAL A 121 0.70 22.23 -15.88
CA VAL A 121 -0.16 21.44 -14.96
C VAL A 121 -1.14 22.32 -14.20
N ARG A 122 -0.70 23.51 -13.74
CA ARG A 122 -1.58 24.46 -13.04
C ARG A 122 -2.71 24.97 -13.93
N ASP A 123 -2.40 25.25 -15.19
CA ASP A 123 -3.33 25.87 -16.15
C ASP A 123 -4.08 24.83 -17.01
N ASP A 124 -3.94 23.53 -16.69
CA ASP A 124 -4.55 22.39 -17.38
C ASP A 124 -4.29 22.38 -18.89
N VAL A 125 -3.05 22.68 -19.28
CA VAL A 125 -2.59 22.72 -20.67
C VAL A 125 -2.01 21.36 -21.08
N PRO A 126 -2.38 20.78 -22.24
CA PRO A 126 -1.90 19.47 -22.65
C PRO A 126 -0.44 19.50 -23.16
N PHE A 127 0.28 18.39 -23.02
CA PHE A 127 1.70 18.23 -23.39
C PHE A 127 1.94 17.82 -24.86
N ASN A 128 0.97 18.07 -25.75
CA ASN A 128 0.94 17.52 -27.11
C ASN A 128 0.80 18.57 -28.21
N THR A 129 1.18 19.82 -27.93
CA THR A 129 1.35 20.86 -28.96
C THR A 129 2.44 20.49 -29.94
#